data_AF-A0A661P3W3-F1
#
_entry.id   AF-A0A661P3W3-F1
#
_cell.length_a   1.000
_cell.length_b   1.000
_cell.length_c   1.000
_cell.angle_alpha   90.00
_cell.angle_beta   90.00
_cell.angle_gamma   90.00
#
_symmetry.space_group_name_H-M   'P 1'
#
loop_
_entity.id
_entity.type
_entity.pdbx_description
1 polymer ?
#
loop_
_entity_poly.entity_id
_entity_poly.type
_entity_poly.pdbx_seq_one_letter_code
_entity_poly.pdbx_strand_id
1 'polypeptide(L)'
;DAFLSHNRRIHTRTDDSIARVMVDRPLLLRRSRGFVPRAVALPDESRPVLAVGAELKNTICLTRGDRAFLSQHVGDLKNLEVYSSFKKTISHLQSILEVRPEKVAHDLHPDYYSTRYALEESGLPTVAVQHHHAHLASCLAEHGVDEPAIGVIFDGIGYGTDGNIWGGEFLAGDLNSYERVGHFRYQPMPGGDLATKEPWRMALSYLQSIYGEIPGSVKVFDGIPVNDLRLVAQATMKGINAPLTSSCGRLFDAVAALLGLRQKVSFEGQAAMQLEMVADPNQIQSYPYQLSRDDAQILFDPAQLIDAIIKDMIAGRPVVQISGCFHVSLAEMIEEVCAEVRQSTGLSLVVLSGGVFQNCLLTRMALARLEKSGFKVLTHSLVPPNDGGISLGQAVIAAN
;
A
#
# COMPACT_ATOMS: atom_id res chain seq x y z
N ASP A 1 -27.03 10.14 23.67
CA ASP A 1 -27.57 11.35 24.33
C ASP A 1 -28.77 12.02 23.64
N ALA A 2 -29.04 11.82 22.35
CA ALA A 2 -30.35 12.02 21.69
C ALA A 2 -30.29 11.43 20.27
N PHE A 3 -31.42 11.29 19.56
CA PHE A 3 -31.46 10.91 18.13
C PHE A 3 -32.23 11.96 17.32
N LEU A 4 -31.59 12.50 16.28
CA LEU A 4 -32.26 13.31 15.26
C LEU A 4 -32.42 12.47 14.00
N SER A 5 -33.66 12.16 13.63
CA SER A 5 -33.99 11.29 12.49
C SER A 5 -35.00 11.97 11.56
N HIS A 6 -35.25 11.36 10.41
CA HIS A 6 -36.23 11.83 9.42
C HIS A 6 -36.95 10.65 8.75
N ASN A 7 -38.11 10.92 8.16
CA ASN A 7 -38.92 9.93 7.44
C ASN A 7 -38.45 9.65 6.00
N ARG A 8 -37.44 10.35 5.48
CA ARG A 8 -36.84 10.04 4.17
C ARG A 8 -35.91 8.83 4.29
N ARG A 9 -36.26 7.67 3.74
CA ARG A 9 -35.40 6.49 3.81
C ARG A 9 -34.09 6.72 3.05
N ILE A 10 -32.95 6.39 3.67
CA ILE A 10 -31.67 6.29 2.98
C ILE A 10 -31.66 4.96 2.23
N HIS A 11 -31.68 5.02 0.89
CA HIS A 11 -31.73 3.83 0.05
C HIS A 11 -30.36 3.15 -0.05
N THR A 12 -29.30 3.94 -0.26
CA THR A 12 -27.93 3.47 -0.44
C THR A 12 -27.05 4.03 0.66
N ARG A 13 -26.30 3.17 1.35
CA ARG A 13 -25.26 3.61 2.29
C ARG A 13 -24.18 4.35 1.51
N THR A 14 -23.78 5.52 2.01
CA THR A 14 -22.64 6.25 1.47
C THR A 14 -21.93 6.95 2.62
N ASP A 15 -20.71 6.50 2.90
CA ASP A 15 -19.88 7.14 3.92
C ASP A 15 -19.36 8.48 3.37
N ASP A 16 -18.93 9.37 4.27
CA ASP A 16 -18.33 10.63 3.85
C ASP A 16 -17.03 10.39 3.07
N SER A 17 -16.87 11.08 1.95
CA SER A 17 -15.59 11.11 1.24
C SER A 17 -14.55 11.84 2.09
N ILE A 18 -13.31 11.37 2.04
CA ILE A 18 -12.17 12.01 2.71
C ILE A 18 -11.20 12.45 1.62
N ALA A 19 -10.87 13.74 1.63
CA ALA A 19 -9.87 14.33 0.74
C ALA A 19 -8.84 15.09 1.57
N ARG A 20 -7.63 15.21 1.04
CA ARG A 20 -6.59 16.09 1.57
C ARG A 20 -5.90 16.79 0.40
N VAL A 21 -5.31 17.96 0.65
CA VAL A 21 -4.37 18.58 -0.30
C VAL A 21 -2.99 17.95 -0.09
N MET A 22 -2.44 17.35 -1.14
CA MET A 22 -1.10 16.77 -1.19
C MET A 22 -0.34 17.41 -2.35
N VAL A 23 0.80 18.06 -2.06
CA VAL A 23 1.60 18.81 -3.05
C VAL A 23 0.73 19.73 -3.92
N ASP A 24 -0.05 20.60 -3.25
CA ASP A 24 -0.98 21.57 -3.87
C ASP A 24 -2.09 20.99 -4.76
N ARG A 25 -2.30 19.67 -4.73
CA ARG A 25 -3.36 18.98 -5.48
C ARG A 25 -4.31 18.22 -4.56
N PRO A 26 -5.62 18.13 -4.88
CA PRO A 26 -6.54 17.30 -4.11
C PRO A 26 -6.24 15.81 -4.33
N LEU A 27 -6.11 15.08 -3.22
CA LEU A 27 -6.00 13.63 -3.15
C LEU A 27 -7.21 13.06 -2.40
N LEU A 28 -7.94 12.15 -3.03
CA LEU A 28 -8.95 11.36 -2.34
C LEU A 28 -8.30 10.24 -1.51
N LEU A 29 -8.57 10.21 -0.22
CA LEU A 29 -8.19 9.11 0.68
C LEU A 29 -9.33 8.09 0.83
N ARG A 30 -10.57 8.55 0.66
CA ARG A 30 -11.78 7.72 0.57
C ARG A 30 -12.74 8.33 -0.45
N ARG A 31 -13.01 7.60 -1.53
CA ARG A 31 -13.98 7.97 -2.57
C ARG A 31 -15.36 7.41 -2.22
N SER A 32 -16.33 8.28 -1.91
CA SER A 32 -17.69 7.88 -1.54
C SER A 32 -18.70 9.01 -1.83
N ARG A 33 -19.32 9.62 -0.80
CA ARG A 33 -20.35 10.67 -0.95
C ARG A 33 -19.85 11.84 -1.79
N GLY A 34 -20.67 12.28 -2.76
CA GLY A 34 -20.37 13.41 -3.64
C GLY A 34 -19.51 13.07 -4.86
N PHE A 35 -18.90 11.87 -4.90
CA PHE A 35 -18.11 11.40 -6.05
C PHE A 35 -18.76 10.22 -6.74
N VAL A 36 -19.41 9.32 -6.01
CA VAL A 36 -20.07 8.15 -6.60
C VAL A 36 -21.49 8.53 -7.04
N PRO A 37 -21.95 8.12 -8.24
CA PRO A 37 -21.34 7.20 -9.20
C PRO A 37 -20.67 7.89 -10.41
N ARG A 38 -19.96 9.02 -10.22
CA ARG A 38 -19.20 9.63 -11.33
C ARG A 38 -18.12 8.66 -11.80
N ALA A 39 -18.05 8.43 -13.11
CA ALA A 39 -17.06 7.58 -13.73
C ALA A 39 -15.66 8.21 -13.75
N VAL A 40 -14.66 7.35 -13.87
CA VAL A 40 -13.33 7.65 -14.41
C VAL A 40 -13.38 7.36 -15.91
N ALA A 41 -12.87 8.28 -16.73
CA ALA A 41 -12.79 8.09 -18.17
C ALA A 41 -11.63 7.13 -18.49
N LEU A 42 -11.85 6.21 -19.41
CA LEU A 42 -10.85 5.29 -19.93
C LEU A 42 -10.39 5.76 -21.31
N PRO A 43 -9.14 5.46 -21.72
CA PRO A 43 -8.63 5.87 -23.03
C PRO A 43 -9.40 5.20 -24.19
N ASP A 44 -9.84 3.96 -24.00
CA ASP A 44 -10.54 3.16 -25.00
C ASP A 44 -11.84 2.56 -24.48
N GLU A 45 -12.69 2.08 -25.40
CA GLU A 45 -13.86 1.30 -25.05
C GLU A 45 -13.45 -0.04 -24.40
N SER A 46 -14.06 -0.33 -23.26
CA SER A 46 -13.79 -1.49 -22.42
C SER A 46 -14.95 -2.47 -22.44
N ARG A 47 -14.62 -3.77 -22.36
CA ARG A 47 -15.63 -4.81 -22.14
C ARG A 47 -16.27 -4.63 -20.76
N PRO A 48 -17.54 -5.03 -20.58
CA PRO A 48 -18.18 -5.02 -19.26
C PRO A 48 -17.50 -5.99 -18.28
N VAL A 49 -16.83 -5.45 -17.27
CA VAL A 49 -16.10 -6.21 -16.24
C VAL A 49 -16.55 -5.73 -14.86
N LEU A 50 -16.65 -6.68 -13.93
CA LEU A 50 -16.78 -6.40 -12.50
C LEU A 50 -15.43 -6.65 -11.83
N ALA A 51 -14.78 -5.62 -11.31
CA ALA A 51 -13.65 -5.77 -10.41
C ALA A 51 -14.10 -5.69 -8.96
N VAL A 52 -13.72 -6.67 -8.16
CA VAL A 52 -14.21 -6.82 -6.78
C VAL A 52 -13.30 -6.21 -5.72
N GLY A 53 -12.12 -5.70 -6.11
CA GLY A 53 -11.19 -4.99 -5.25
C GLY A 53 -10.44 -5.88 -4.25
N ALA A 54 -9.70 -5.21 -3.35
CA ALA A 54 -9.00 -5.83 -2.22
C ALA A 54 -9.95 -6.11 -1.04
N GLU A 55 -9.44 -6.69 0.05
CA GLU A 55 -10.24 -7.00 1.25
C GLU A 55 -10.46 -5.78 2.17
N LEU A 56 -9.43 -4.95 2.34
CA LEU A 56 -9.48 -3.76 3.17
C LEU A 56 -9.84 -2.53 2.34
N LYS A 57 -10.52 -1.57 2.98
CA LYS A 57 -10.99 -0.32 2.38
C LYS A 57 -11.71 -0.50 1.03
N ASN A 58 -12.39 -1.65 0.88
CA ASN A 58 -12.87 -2.19 -0.37
C ASN A 58 -13.74 -1.20 -1.17
N THR A 59 -13.58 -1.25 -2.48
CA THR A 59 -14.48 -0.70 -3.49
C THR A 59 -14.64 -1.76 -4.59
N ILE A 60 -15.77 -1.73 -5.31
CA ILE A 60 -15.93 -2.49 -6.56
C ILE A 60 -15.93 -1.52 -7.73
N CYS A 61 -15.57 -1.99 -8.92
CA CYS A 61 -15.59 -1.20 -10.14
C CYS A 61 -16.32 -1.95 -11.26
N LEU A 62 -17.19 -1.24 -11.98
CA LEU A 62 -17.85 -1.73 -13.19
C LEU A 62 -17.40 -0.94 -14.39
N THR A 63 -17.06 -1.61 -15.49
CA THR A 63 -16.73 -0.94 -16.76
C THR A 63 -17.91 -0.97 -17.72
N ARG A 64 -18.07 0.09 -18.51
CA ARG A 64 -19.06 0.19 -19.60
C ARG A 64 -18.61 1.23 -20.62
N GLY A 65 -18.30 0.79 -21.84
CA GLY A 65 -17.81 1.68 -22.89
C GLY A 65 -16.48 2.31 -22.46
N ASP A 66 -16.34 3.61 -22.59
CA ASP A 66 -15.14 4.41 -22.26
C ASP A 66 -15.05 4.79 -20.76
N ARG A 67 -15.72 4.06 -19.86
CA ARG A 67 -15.89 4.48 -18.45
C ARG A 67 -15.75 3.35 -17.45
N ALA A 68 -15.10 3.68 -16.34
CA ALA A 68 -15.01 2.87 -15.14
C ALA A 68 -15.77 3.53 -13.97
N PHE A 69 -16.69 2.79 -13.36
CA PHE A 69 -17.59 3.24 -12.29
C PHE A 69 -17.21 2.57 -10.97
N LEU A 70 -16.42 3.26 -10.15
CA LEU A 70 -16.14 2.81 -8.78
C LEU A 70 -17.36 3.01 -7.88
N SER A 71 -17.57 2.06 -6.98
CA SER A 71 -18.53 2.18 -5.89
C SER A 71 -18.10 3.17 -4.83
N GLN A 72 -19.01 3.45 -3.90
CA GLN A 72 -18.66 4.02 -2.61
C GLN A 72 -17.74 3.07 -1.84
N HIS A 73 -17.01 3.64 -0.89
CA HIS A 73 -16.28 2.86 0.11
C HIS A 73 -17.22 1.86 0.80
N VAL A 74 -16.88 0.58 0.70
CA VAL A 74 -17.62 -0.52 1.29
C VAL A 74 -17.10 -0.81 2.70
N GLY A 75 -15.77 -0.91 2.85
CA GLY A 75 -15.09 -1.09 4.14
C GLY A 75 -14.23 -2.35 4.19
N ASP A 76 -14.11 -2.96 5.37
CA ASP A 76 -13.39 -4.21 5.61
C ASP A 76 -14.34 -5.41 5.41
N LEU A 77 -14.06 -6.23 4.40
CA LEU A 77 -14.93 -7.36 4.03
C LEU A 77 -14.92 -8.52 5.04
N LYS A 78 -14.02 -8.55 6.03
CA LYS A 78 -14.05 -9.55 7.12
C LYS A 78 -15.27 -9.41 8.03
N ASN A 79 -15.90 -8.23 8.03
CA ASN A 79 -17.15 -8.02 8.76
C ASN A 79 -18.36 -8.48 7.92
N LEU A 80 -19.21 -9.33 8.49
CA LEU A 80 -20.34 -9.95 7.79
C LEU A 80 -21.38 -8.92 7.30
N GLU A 81 -21.63 -7.86 8.07
CA GLU A 81 -22.52 -6.78 7.67
C GLU A 81 -21.95 -6.01 6.47
N VAL A 82 -20.64 -5.79 6.45
CA VAL A 82 -19.92 -5.16 5.34
C VAL A 82 -19.93 -6.07 4.10
N TYR A 83 -19.68 -7.37 4.24
CA TYR A 83 -19.80 -8.33 3.14
C TYR A 83 -21.22 -8.40 2.54
N SER A 84 -22.23 -8.30 3.40
CA SER A 84 -23.62 -8.19 2.92
C SER A 84 -23.89 -6.88 2.16
N SER A 85 -23.26 -5.77 2.60
CA SER A 85 -23.32 -4.48 1.91
C SER A 85 -22.58 -4.49 0.58
N PHE A 86 -21.45 -5.19 0.51
CA PHE A 86 -20.66 -5.43 -0.69
C PHE A 86 -21.52 -6.06 -1.80
N LYS A 87 -22.17 -7.20 -1.51
CA LYS A 87 -23.04 -7.89 -2.48
C LYS A 87 -24.21 -7.03 -2.96
N LYS A 88 -24.85 -6.30 -2.04
CA LYS A 88 -25.91 -5.33 -2.38
C LYS A 88 -25.40 -4.21 -3.29
N THR A 89 -24.17 -3.74 -3.07
CA THR A 89 -23.55 -2.68 -3.86
C THR A 89 -23.30 -3.13 -5.29
N ILE A 90 -22.81 -4.35 -5.49
CA ILE A 90 -22.64 -4.97 -6.81
C ILE A 90 -23.97 -5.02 -7.56
N SER A 91 -25.01 -5.64 -6.98
CA SER A 91 -26.33 -5.74 -7.61
C SER A 91 -26.95 -4.37 -7.91
N HIS A 92 -26.79 -3.41 -7.00
CA HIS A 92 -27.31 -2.06 -7.15
C HIS A 92 -26.65 -1.31 -8.30
N LEU A 93 -25.32 -1.33 -8.38
CA LEU A 93 -24.60 -0.63 -9.45
C LEU A 93 -24.82 -1.28 -10.82
N GLN A 94 -24.88 -2.61 -10.90
CA GLN A 94 -25.28 -3.30 -12.14
C GLN A 94 -26.67 -2.86 -12.62
N SER A 95 -27.62 -2.70 -11.69
CA SER A 95 -28.98 -2.25 -12.03
C SER A 95 -29.03 -0.80 -12.50
N ILE A 96 -28.35 0.13 -11.81
CA ILE A 96 -28.39 1.56 -12.15
C ILE A 96 -27.62 1.85 -13.44
N LEU A 97 -26.50 1.15 -13.66
CA LEU A 97 -25.67 1.32 -14.84
C LEU A 97 -26.14 0.45 -16.02
N GLU A 98 -27.17 -0.39 -15.83
CA GLU A 98 -27.63 -1.36 -16.82
C GLU A 98 -26.48 -2.20 -17.40
N VAL A 99 -25.52 -2.58 -16.54
CA VAL A 99 -24.32 -3.35 -16.90
C VAL A 99 -24.50 -4.80 -16.51
N ARG A 100 -24.24 -5.70 -17.46
CA ARG A 100 -24.07 -7.13 -17.22
C ARG A 100 -22.60 -7.49 -17.46
N PRO A 101 -21.80 -7.67 -16.40
CA PRO A 101 -20.40 -8.03 -16.55
C PRO A 101 -20.24 -9.38 -17.27
N GLU A 102 -19.25 -9.46 -18.16
CA GLU A 102 -18.87 -10.67 -18.87
C GLU A 102 -17.77 -11.44 -18.12
N LYS A 103 -17.01 -10.75 -17.27
CA LYS A 103 -15.93 -11.31 -16.44
C LYS A 103 -15.94 -10.65 -15.06
N VAL A 104 -15.30 -11.32 -14.10
CA VAL A 104 -15.00 -10.78 -12.78
C VAL A 104 -13.48 -10.75 -12.53
N ALA A 105 -12.95 -9.59 -12.16
CA ALA A 105 -11.55 -9.40 -11.82
C ALA A 105 -11.36 -9.37 -10.30
N HIS A 106 -10.38 -10.09 -9.77
CA HIS A 106 -10.11 -10.19 -8.34
C HIS A 106 -8.62 -10.19 -8.03
N ASP A 107 -8.27 -10.02 -6.76
CA ASP A 107 -6.88 -10.06 -6.29
C ASP A 107 -6.31 -11.50 -6.35
N LEU A 108 -4.99 -11.66 -6.46
CA LEU A 108 -4.35 -12.97 -6.35
C LEU A 108 -4.52 -13.62 -4.97
N HIS A 109 -4.77 -12.84 -3.92
CA HIS A 109 -4.91 -13.37 -2.57
C HIS A 109 -6.08 -14.37 -2.48
N PRO A 110 -5.83 -15.67 -2.20
CA PRO A 110 -6.87 -16.71 -2.29
C PRO A 110 -7.93 -16.60 -1.19
N ASP A 111 -7.56 -16.09 -0.01
CA ASP A 111 -8.47 -16.02 1.14
C ASP A 111 -9.26 -14.72 1.28
N TYR A 112 -9.08 -13.75 0.39
CA TYR A 112 -9.90 -12.53 0.45
C TYR A 112 -11.37 -12.87 0.20
N TYR A 113 -12.26 -12.28 1.01
CA TYR A 113 -13.71 -12.42 0.78
C TYR A 113 -14.13 -11.90 -0.60
N SER A 114 -13.45 -10.89 -1.16
CA SER A 114 -13.67 -10.45 -2.54
C SER A 114 -13.27 -11.53 -3.55
N THR A 115 -12.11 -12.17 -3.39
CA THR A 115 -11.65 -13.29 -4.23
C THR A 115 -12.60 -14.49 -4.15
N ARG A 116 -13.03 -14.88 -2.94
CA ARG A 116 -14.00 -15.95 -2.77
C ARG A 116 -15.34 -15.64 -3.43
N TYR A 117 -15.83 -14.40 -3.32
CA TYR A 117 -17.02 -13.98 -4.06
C TYR A 117 -16.85 -14.16 -5.57
N ALA A 118 -15.70 -13.73 -6.13
CA ALA A 118 -15.43 -13.84 -7.56
C ALA A 118 -15.41 -15.31 -8.01
N LEU A 119 -14.75 -16.20 -7.25
CA LEU A 119 -14.58 -17.61 -7.60
C LEU A 119 -15.82 -18.47 -7.35
N GLU A 120 -16.56 -18.20 -6.27
CA GLU A 120 -17.60 -19.11 -5.76
C GLU A 120 -19.02 -18.59 -5.98
N GLU A 121 -19.24 -17.27 -5.92
CA GLU A 121 -20.59 -16.68 -5.93
C GLU A 121 -20.95 -15.95 -7.24
N SER A 122 -19.97 -15.46 -8.00
CA SER A 122 -20.23 -14.59 -9.16
C SER A 122 -20.87 -15.31 -10.36
N GLY A 123 -20.51 -16.58 -10.56
CA GLY A 123 -20.87 -17.35 -11.76
C GLY A 123 -20.24 -16.84 -13.07
N LEU A 124 -19.25 -15.94 -13.00
CA LEU A 124 -18.58 -15.34 -14.14
C LEU A 124 -17.17 -15.92 -14.34
N PRO A 125 -16.64 -15.92 -15.57
CA PRO A 125 -15.22 -16.16 -15.82
C PRO A 125 -14.35 -15.21 -15.00
N THR A 126 -13.37 -15.76 -14.28
CA THR A 126 -12.53 -14.99 -13.37
C THR A 126 -11.21 -14.56 -14.02
N VAL A 127 -10.72 -13.38 -13.66
CA VAL A 127 -9.39 -12.87 -14.01
C VAL A 127 -8.69 -12.49 -12.71
N ALA A 128 -7.63 -13.21 -12.38
CA ALA A 128 -6.83 -12.93 -11.19
C ALA A 128 -5.76 -11.86 -11.54
N VAL A 129 -5.69 -10.80 -10.74
CA VAL A 129 -4.83 -9.64 -10.98
C VAL A 129 -3.94 -9.43 -9.76
N GLN A 130 -2.64 -9.20 -10.00
CA GLN A 130 -1.70 -8.97 -8.92
C GLN A 130 -1.93 -7.61 -8.26
N HIS A 131 -1.89 -7.59 -6.92
CA HIS A 131 -2.23 -6.43 -6.10
C HIS A 131 -1.45 -5.15 -6.45
N HIS A 132 -0.13 -5.25 -6.61
CA HIS A 132 0.74 -4.11 -6.89
C HIS A 132 0.63 -3.66 -8.36
N HIS A 133 0.38 -4.58 -9.29
CA HIS A 133 0.03 -4.26 -10.67
C HIS A 133 -1.30 -3.52 -10.76
N ALA A 134 -2.29 -3.90 -9.94
CA ALA A 134 -3.54 -3.16 -9.84
C ALA A 134 -3.34 -1.73 -9.29
N HIS A 135 -2.44 -1.51 -8.33
CA HIS A 135 -2.06 -0.15 -7.90
C HIS A 135 -1.45 0.67 -9.04
N LEU A 136 -0.48 0.09 -9.78
CA LEU A 136 0.13 0.72 -10.94
C LEU A 136 -0.92 1.09 -12.00
N ALA A 137 -1.73 0.12 -12.42
CA ALA A 137 -2.74 0.28 -13.45
C ALA A 137 -3.85 1.26 -13.04
N SER A 138 -4.21 1.31 -11.75
CA SER A 138 -5.20 2.26 -11.23
C SER A 138 -4.73 3.71 -11.42
N CYS A 139 -3.46 4.00 -11.12
CA CYS A 139 -2.89 5.34 -11.32
C CYS A 139 -2.80 5.69 -12.82
N LEU A 140 -2.28 4.78 -13.64
CA LEU A 140 -2.19 4.98 -15.09
C LEU A 140 -3.57 5.25 -15.71
N ALA A 141 -4.58 4.46 -15.32
CA ALA A 141 -5.95 4.59 -15.81
C ALA A 141 -6.61 5.92 -15.42
N GLU A 142 -6.43 6.42 -14.18
CA GLU A 142 -7.03 7.71 -13.81
C GLU A 142 -6.41 8.90 -14.55
N HIS A 143 -5.19 8.77 -15.06
CA HIS A 143 -4.51 9.76 -15.89
C HIS A 143 -4.72 9.54 -17.40
N GLY A 144 -5.41 8.47 -17.81
CA GLY A 144 -5.60 8.11 -19.22
C GLY A 144 -4.28 7.80 -19.93
N VAL A 145 -3.33 7.20 -19.22
CA VAL A 145 -1.99 6.86 -19.72
C VAL A 145 -1.90 5.34 -19.93
N ASP A 146 -1.45 4.94 -21.12
CA ASP A 146 -1.26 3.55 -21.53
C ASP A 146 0.23 3.18 -21.72
N GLU A 147 1.13 4.17 -21.74
CA GLU A 147 2.58 3.96 -21.88
C GLU A 147 3.18 3.27 -20.64
N PRO A 148 4.20 2.40 -20.81
CA PRO A 148 4.87 1.76 -19.68
C PRO A 148 5.54 2.76 -18.73
N ALA A 149 5.50 2.45 -17.44
CA ALA A 149 6.04 3.27 -16.37
C ALA A 149 6.84 2.44 -15.36
N ILE A 150 7.68 3.14 -14.60
CA ILE A 150 8.27 2.61 -13.37
C ILE A 150 7.23 2.81 -12.25
N GLY A 151 6.64 1.73 -11.77
CA GLY A 151 5.73 1.74 -10.62
C GLY A 151 6.50 1.60 -9.31
N VAL A 152 6.53 2.66 -8.49
CA VAL A 152 6.97 2.58 -7.10
C VAL A 152 5.73 2.28 -6.26
N ILE A 153 5.54 1.02 -5.89
CA ILE A 153 4.32 0.54 -5.23
C ILE A 153 4.62 0.17 -3.79
N PHE A 154 4.40 1.12 -2.87
CA PHE A 154 4.71 0.97 -1.45
C PHE A 154 3.43 0.85 -0.62
N ASP A 155 3.28 -0.28 0.05
CA ASP A 155 2.09 -0.63 0.82
C ASP A 155 2.41 -1.42 2.11
N GLY A 156 1.37 -1.71 2.88
CA GLY A 156 1.43 -2.57 4.05
C GLY A 156 1.47 -4.06 3.70
N ILE A 157 0.54 -4.54 2.90
CA ILE A 157 0.38 -5.97 2.58
C ILE A 157 -0.21 -6.10 1.18
N GLY A 158 0.46 -6.85 0.31
CA GLY A 158 -0.18 -7.44 -0.87
C GLY A 158 0.39 -8.83 -1.15
N TYR A 159 -0.42 -9.70 -1.75
CA TYR A 159 -0.01 -11.08 -2.02
C TYR A 159 0.97 -11.13 -3.19
N GLY A 160 2.19 -11.61 -2.91
CA GLY A 160 3.24 -11.80 -3.90
C GLY A 160 3.02 -13.04 -4.75
N THR A 161 3.52 -13.04 -5.99
CA THR A 161 3.45 -14.21 -6.88
C THR A 161 4.35 -15.36 -6.43
N ASP A 162 5.30 -15.09 -5.53
CA ASP A 162 6.19 -16.04 -4.88
C ASP A 162 5.65 -16.54 -3.53
N GLY A 163 4.42 -16.16 -3.16
CA GLY A 163 3.78 -16.52 -1.90
C GLY A 163 4.24 -15.69 -0.69
N ASN A 164 5.14 -14.72 -0.89
CA ASN A 164 5.57 -13.79 0.16
C ASN A 164 4.68 -12.55 0.24
N ILE A 165 4.82 -11.76 1.30
CA ILE A 165 4.06 -10.52 1.49
C ILE A 165 4.81 -9.35 0.85
N TRP A 166 4.28 -8.81 -0.24
CA TRP A 166 4.84 -7.63 -0.91
C TRP A 166 4.35 -6.32 -0.28
N GLY A 167 5.07 -5.24 -0.56
CA GLY A 167 4.68 -3.89 -0.14
C GLY A 167 5.79 -2.84 -0.24
N GLY A 168 6.89 -3.15 -0.92
CA GLY A 168 8.02 -2.25 -1.12
C GLY A 168 8.60 -2.50 -2.50
N GLU A 169 7.75 -2.47 -3.52
CA GLU A 169 8.02 -3.00 -4.85
C GLU A 169 8.32 -1.91 -5.87
N PHE A 170 9.22 -2.22 -6.79
CA PHE A 170 9.46 -1.47 -8.01
C PHE A 170 9.09 -2.35 -9.19
N LEU A 171 8.12 -1.88 -9.98
CA LEU A 171 7.62 -2.56 -11.17
C LEU A 171 8.01 -1.76 -12.41
N ALA A 172 8.23 -2.43 -13.53
CA ALA A 172 8.26 -1.82 -14.86
C ALA A 172 7.11 -2.42 -15.67
N GLY A 173 6.15 -1.61 -16.10
CA GLY A 173 4.96 -2.15 -16.74
C GLY A 173 3.90 -1.12 -17.11
N ASP A 174 2.80 -1.62 -17.66
CA ASP A 174 1.66 -0.86 -18.15
C ASP A 174 0.34 -1.50 -17.67
N LEU A 175 -0.78 -1.20 -18.35
CA LEU A 175 -2.10 -1.77 -18.04
C LEU A 175 -2.22 -3.27 -18.35
N ASN A 176 -1.29 -3.86 -19.11
CA ASN A 176 -1.37 -5.23 -19.59
C ASN A 176 -0.41 -6.17 -18.86
N SER A 177 0.81 -5.70 -18.61
CA SER A 177 1.85 -6.53 -18.02
C SER A 177 2.79 -5.72 -17.14
N TYR A 178 3.51 -6.45 -16.28
CA TYR A 178 4.52 -5.86 -15.41
C TYR A 178 5.67 -6.84 -15.22
N GLU A 179 6.85 -6.29 -14.99
CA GLU A 179 8.02 -6.98 -14.49
C GLU A 179 8.37 -6.41 -13.11
N ARG A 180 8.65 -7.27 -12.13
CA ARG A 180 9.19 -6.85 -10.84
C ARG A 180 10.68 -6.59 -11.01
N VAL A 181 11.09 -5.33 -11.02
CA VAL A 181 12.47 -4.88 -11.30
C VAL A 181 13.26 -4.52 -10.04
N GLY A 182 12.59 -4.44 -8.89
CA GLY A 182 13.25 -4.26 -7.62
C GLY A 182 12.29 -4.38 -6.44
N HIS A 183 12.82 -4.61 -5.25
CA HIS A 183 12.02 -4.68 -4.03
C HIS A 183 12.87 -4.51 -2.77
N PHE A 184 12.21 -4.35 -1.64
CA PHE A 184 12.88 -4.36 -0.34
C PHE A 184 13.30 -5.79 0.00
N ARG A 185 14.49 -5.96 0.57
CA ARG A 185 14.95 -7.26 1.05
C ARG A 185 13.91 -7.88 1.99
N TYR A 186 13.61 -9.15 1.78
CA TYR A 186 12.66 -9.87 2.60
C TYR A 186 13.09 -9.91 4.07
N GLN A 187 12.18 -9.50 4.95
CA GLN A 187 12.31 -9.54 6.38
C GLN A 187 11.25 -10.49 6.96
N PRO A 188 11.57 -11.37 7.91
CA PRO A 188 10.56 -12.13 8.64
C PRO A 188 9.54 -11.22 9.34
N MET A 189 8.26 -11.57 9.30
CA MET A 189 7.15 -10.84 9.92
C MET A 189 6.58 -11.66 11.09
N PRO A 190 7.11 -11.53 12.32
CA PRO A 190 6.80 -12.44 13.41
C PRO A 190 5.33 -12.37 13.82
N GLY A 191 4.63 -13.50 13.77
CA GLY A 191 3.21 -13.59 14.12
C GLY A 191 2.25 -13.20 12.99
N GLY A 192 2.73 -13.01 11.75
CA GLY A 192 1.90 -12.65 10.60
C GLY A 192 1.06 -11.40 10.88
N ASP A 193 -0.27 -11.52 10.78
CA ASP A 193 -1.24 -10.46 11.08
C ASP A 193 -1.00 -9.75 12.42
N LEU A 194 -0.44 -10.42 13.44
CA LEU A 194 -0.13 -9.77 14.71
C LEU A 194 0.92 -8.67 14.56
N ALA A 195 1.90 -8.80 13.67
CA ALA A 195 2.91 -7.77 13.43
C ALA A 195 2.32 -6.47 12.86
N THR A 196 1.13 -6.51 12.23
CA THR A 196 0.40 -5.30 11.81
C THR A 196 -0.22 -4.54 12.99
N LYS A 197 -0.55 -5.25 14.07
CA LYS A 197 -1.16 -4.69 15.29
C LYS A 197 -0.13 -4.37 16.36
N GLU A 198 1.02 -5.03 16.31
CA GLU A 198 2.10 -4.96 17.28
C GLU A 198 3.44 -4.62 16.58
N PRO A 199 3.64 -3.35 16.15
CA PRO A 199 4.86 -2.88 15.48
C PRO A 199 6.19 -3.31 16.11
N TRP A 200 6.22 -3.51 17.43
CA TRP A 200 7.40 -3.99 18.15
C TRP A 200 7.95 -5.31 17.61
N ARG A 201 7.10 -6.16 17.01
CA ARG A 201 7.48 -7.43 16.39
C ARG A 201 8.37 -7.22 15.17
N MET A 202 8.09 -6.19 14.37
CA MET A 202 8.95 -5.84 13.23
C MET A 202 10.26 -5.21 13.70
N ALA A 203 10.23 -4.36 14.72
CA ALA A 203 11.46 -3.84 15.33
C ALA A 203 12.36 -4.98 15.85
N LEU A 204 11.78 -5.96 16.54
CA LEU A 204 12.48 -7.17 16.99
C LEU A 204 13.09 -7.93 15.80
N SER A 205 12.31 -8.14 14.73
CA SER A 205 12.78 -8.84 13.53
C SER A 205 14.03 -8.18 12.95
N TYR A 206 14.02 -6.86 12.75
CA TYR A 206 15.18 -6.14 12.23
C TYR A 206 16.39 -6.20 13.17
N LEU A 207 16.19 -6.04 14.48
CA LEU A 207 17.28 -6.16 15.47
C LEU A 207 17.93 -7.54 15.42
N GLN A 208 17.13 -8.61 15.31
CA GLN A 208 17.66 -9.96 15.18
C GLN A 208 18.42 -10.17 13.88
N SER A 209 17.93 -9.66 12.76
CA SER A 209 18.63 -9.77 11.47
C SER A 209 19.95 -9.01 11.45
N ILE A 210 20.04 -7.87 12.15
CA ILE A 210 21.24 -7.01 12.16
C ILE A 210 22.27 -7.49 13.19
N TYR A 211 21.84 -7.80 14.42
CA TYR A 211 22.75 -8.07 15.54
C TYR A 211 22.72 -9.52 16.04
N GLY A 212 21.77 -10.35 15.59
CA GLY A 212 21.54 -11.70 16.12
C GLY A 212 20.87 -11.76 17.50
N GLU A 213 20.88 -10.65 18.24
CA GLU A 213 20.26 -10.49 19.55
C GLU A 213 19.73 -9.07 19.75
N ILE A 214 19.04 -8.82 20.86
CA ILE A 214 18.59 -7.48 21.22
C ILE A 214 19.75 -6.77 21.95
N PRO A 215 20.30 -5.66 21.42
CA PRO A 215 21.37 -4.94 22.11
C PRO A 215 20.89 -4.42 23.47
N GLY A 216 21.64 -4.65 24.55
CA GLY A 216 21.21 -4.28 25.92
C GLY A 216 21.04 -2.77 26.17
N SER A 217 21.53 -1.92 25.25
CA SER A 217 21.33 -0.48 25.23
C SER A 217 19.97 -0.04 24.68
N VAL A 218 19.26 -0.94 23.99
CA VAL A 218 17.95 -0.68 23.37
C VAL A 218 16.84 -0.97 24.39
N LYS A 219 16.22 0.10 24.90
CA LYS A 219 15.14 0.04 25.91
C LYS A 219 13.73 0.06 25.33
N VAL A 220 13.61 -0.08 24.01
CA VAL A 220 12.33 0.10 23.30
C VAL A 220 11.26 -0.93 23.68
N PHE A 221 11.69 -2.08 24.19
CA PHE A 221 10.81 -3.16 24.61
C PHE A 221 10.43 -3.10 26.09
N ASP A 222 10.75 -2.01 26.79
CA ASP A 222 10.34 -1.78 28.17
C ASP A 222 8.80 -1.84 28.26
N GLY A 223 8.29 -2.81 29.03
CA GLY A 223 6.85 -3.07 29.15
C GLY A 223 6.33 -4.28 28.36
N ILE A 224 7.17 -4.90 27.51
CA ILE A 224 6.87 -6.21 26.91
C ILE A 224 7.48 -7.29 27.80
N PRO A 225 6.72 -8.34 28.17
CA PRO A 225 7.26 -9.43 28.98
C PRO A 225 8.49 -10.07 28.32
N VAL A 226 9.57 -10.23 29.08
CA VAL A 226 10.84 -10.80 28.59
C VAL A 226 10.65 -12.19 27.98
N ASN A 227 9.75 -13.00 28.56
CA ASN A 227 9.42 -14.32 28.02
C ASN A 227 8.76 -14.24 26.64
N ASP A 228 7.89 -13.25 26.41
CA ASP A 228 7.21 -13.06 25.13
C ASP A 228 8.21 -12.60 24.06
N LEU A 229 9.10 -11.65 24.39
CA LEU A 229 10.18 -11.23 23.50
C LEU A 229 11.07 -12.41 23.10
N ARG A 230 11.50 -13.22 24.07
CA ARG A 230 12.35 -14.38 23.82
C ARG A 230 11.64 -15.44 22.98
N LEU A 231 10.37 -15.69 23.24
CA LEU A 231 9.57 -16.66 22.48
C LEU A 231 9.42 -16.23 21.03
N VAL A 232 9.04 -14.97 20.79
CA VAL A 232 8.87 -14.41 19.43
C VAL A 232 10.22 -14.39 18.71
N ALA A 233 11.29 -13.99 19.38
CA ALA A 233 12.64 -14.03 18.83
C ALA A 233 13.05 -15.43 18.36
N GLN A 234 12.83 -16.44 19.21
CA GLN A 234 13.16 -17.84 18.88
C GLN A 234 12.27 -18.41 17.78
N ALA A 235 10.98 -18.11 17.78
CA ALA A 235 10.05 -18.54 16.75
C ALA A 235 10.44 -17.96 15.38
N THR A 236 10.79 -16.67 15.35
CA THR A 236 11.23 -15.95 14.15
C THR A 236 12.48 -16.58 13.55
N MET A 237 13.52 -16.85 14.35
CA MET A 237 14.75 -17.50 13.88
C MET A 237 14.52 -18.91 13.33
N LYS A 238 13.47 -19.59 13.79
CA LYS A 238 13.08 -20.92 13.31
C LYS A 238 12.09 -20.88 12.13
N GLY A 239 11.71 -19.69 11.65
CA GLY A 239 10.71 -19.52 10.59
C GLY A 239 9.29 -19.93 11.01
N ILE A 240 9.01 -20.04 12.30
CA ILE A 240 7.70 -20.50 12.80
C ILE A 240 6.76 -19.29 12.88
N ASN A 241 5.69 -19.31 12.09
CA ASN A 241 4.70 -18.24 12.01
C ASN A 241 5.35 -16.86 11.75
N ALA A 242 6.36 -16.82 10.89
CA ALA A 242 7.10 -15.63 10.53
C ALA A 242 7.24 -15.55 9.00
N PRO A 243 6.12 -15.34 8.26
CA PRO A 243 6.17 -15.20 6.81
C PRO A 243 7.12 -14.06 6.42
N LEU A 244 7.72 -14.15 5.23
CA LEU A 244 8.63 -13.12 4.74
C LEU A 244 7.83 -11.95 4.14
N THR A 245 8.31 -10.73 4.37
CA THR A 245 7.73 -9.51 3.82
C THR A 245 8.77 -8.54 3.28
N SER A 246 8.45 -7.91 2.14
CA SER A 246 9.18 -6.76 1.57
C SER A 246 8.42 -5.44 1.84
N SER A 247 7.49 -5.42 2.81
CA SER A 247 6.62 -4.27 3.01
C SER A 247 7.35 -3.02 3.53
N CYS A 248 7.18 -1.92 2.80
CA CYS A 248 7.55 -0.58 3.23
C CYS A 248 6.73 -0.16 4.47
N GLY A 249 5.42 -0.46 4.50
CA GLY A 249 4.59 -0.20 5.68
C GLY A 249 5.11 -0.88 6.96
N ARG A 250 5.63 -2.11 6.86
CA ARG A 250 6.24 -2.81 7.99
C ARG A 250 7.60 -2.22 8.41
N LEU A 251 8.36 -1.65 7.48
CA LEU A 251 9.56 -0.87 7.80
C LEU A 251 9.20 0.39 8.59
N PHE A 252 8.15 1.12 8.17
CA PHE A 252 7.62 2.27 8.94
C PHE A 252 7.19 1.87 10.35
N ASP A 253 6.45 0.76 10.49
CA ASP A 253 6.04 0.24 11.80
C ASP A 253 7.26 -0.10 12.67
N ALA A 254 8.28 -0.74 12.11
CA ALA A 254 9.52 -1.05 12.83
C ALA A 254 10.22 0.21 13.35
N VAL A 255 10.40 1.24 12.50
CA VAL A 255 11.05 2.50 12.89
C VAL A 255 10.21 3.24 13.94
N ALA A 256 8.89 3.30 13.77
CA ALA A 256 8.01 3.93 14.74
C ALA A 256 8.05 3.22 16.10
N ALA A 257 8.14 1.89 16.11
CA ALA A 257 8.34 1.10 17.32
C ALA A 257 9.70 1.41 17.93
N LEU A 258 10.80 1.34 17.17
CA LEU A 258 12.17 1.64 17.60
C LEU A 258 12.27 2.99 18.31
N LEU A 259 11.63 4.03 17.75
CA LEU A 259 11.62 5.38 18.32
C LEU A 259 10.67 5.56 19.51
N GLY A 260 10.03 4.49 19.98
CA GLY A 260 9.14 4.51 21.15
C GLY A 260 7.79 5.18 20.89
N LEU A 261 7.41 5.43 19.62
CA LEU A 261 6.14 6.10 19.29
C LEU A 261 4.96 5.17 19.55
N ARG A 262 5.02 3.95 19.01
CA ARG A 262 3.97 2.92 19.18
C ARG A 262 4.53 1.51 19.16
N GLN A 263 4.22 0.76 20.23
CA GLN A 263 4.42 -0.69 20.27
C GLN A 263 3.17 -1.47 19.84
N LYS A 264 1.97 -0.91 20.05
CA LYS A 264 0.68 -1.49 19.65
C LYS A 264 -0.20 -0.43 19.01
N VAL A 265 -0.89 -0.78 17.93
CA VAL A 265 -1.78 0.12 17.20
C VAL A 265 -3.25 -0.21 17.44
N SER A 266 -4.10 0.80 17.36
CA SER A 266 -5.56 0.70 17.45
C SER A 266 -6.22 0.64 16.07
N PHE A 267 -5.53 1.08 15.02
CA PHE A 267 -6.00 1.03 13.64
C PHE A 267 -4.80 0.92 12.68
N GLU A 268 -5.08 0.47 11.46
CA GLU A 268 -4.09 0.25 10.41
C GLU A 268 -3.36 1.56 10.03
N GLY A 269 -2.03 1.51 9.98
CA GLY A 269 -1.19 2.66 9.60
C GLY A 269 -0.94 3.68 10.71
N GLN A 270 -1.46 3.48 11.93
CA GLN A 270 -1.29 4.45 13.03
C GLN A 270 0.18 4.76 13.34
N ALA A 271 1.05 3.75 13.40
CA ALA A 271 2.45 3.95 13.75
C ALA A 271 3.20 4.72 12.64
N ALA A 272 2.98 4.36 11.38
CA ALA A 272 3.48 5.10 10.21
C ALA A 272 3.00 6.58 10.20
N MET A 273 1.72 6.83 10.47
CA MET A 273 1.17 8.19 10.55
C MET A 273 1.82 9.00 11.68
N GLN A 274 2.05 8.40 12.84
CA GLN A 274 2.69 9.10 13.95
C GLN A 274 4.18 9.38 13.67
N LEU A 275 4.86 8.48 12.96
CA LEU A 275 6.23 8.71 12.51
C LEU A 275 6.32 9.90 11.56
N GLU A 276 5.38 10.02 10.60
CA GLU A 276 5.26 11.18 9.72
C GLU A 276 5.01 12.48 10.52
N MET A 277 4.06 12.47 11.46
CA MET A 277 3.67 13.66 12.23
C MET A 277 4.79 14.27 13.05
N VAL A 278 5.75 13.46 13.51
CA VAL A 278 6.89 13.94 14.29
C VAL A 278 8.11 14.29 13.45
N ALA A 279 8.12 13.99 12.15
CA ALA A 279 9.30 14.15 11.31
C ALA A 279 9.61 15.63 11.04
N ASP A 280 10.91 16.00 11.04
CA ASP A 280 11.35 17.32 10.59
C ASP A 280 11.15 17.45 9.08
N PRO A 281 10.23 18.32 8.60
CA PRO A 281 9.94 18.44 7.17
C PRO A 281 11.05 19.16 6.39
N ASN A 282 12.04 19.75 7.08
CA ASN A 282 13.16 20.49 6.51
C ASN A 282 14.48 19.70 6.60
N GLN A 283 14.44 18.45 7.07
CA GLN A 283 15.61 17.60 7.08
C GLN A 283 16.13 17.37 5.66
N ILE A 284 17.46 17.39 5.51
CA ILE A 284 18.18 17.14 4.25
C ILE A 284 19.17 15.98 4.35
N GLN A 285 19.51 15.55 5.57
CA GLN A 285 20.43 14.44 5.79
C GLN A 285 19.69 13.11 5.64
N SER A 286 20.33 12.15 4.99
CA SER A 286 19.89 10.75 4.93
C SER A 286 20.78 9.85 5.79
N TYR A 287 20.29 8.63 6.01
CA TYR A 287 21.04 7.52 6.56
C TYR A 287 21.62 6.64 5.44
N PRO A 288 22.75 5.97 5.69
CA PRO A 288 23.30 5.02 4.74
C PRO A 288 22.35 3.83 4.57
N TYR A 289 22.28 3.32 3.35
CA TYR A 289 21.58 2.10 3.00
C TYR A 289 22.35 1.36 1.90
N GLN A 290 21.96 0.13 1.61
CA GLN A 290 22.60 -0.66 0.56
C GLN A 290 21.59 -1.02 -0.53
N LEU A 291 21.99 -0.78 -1.78
CA LEU A 291 21.36 -1.38 -2.95
C LEU A 291 22.27 -2.49 -3.48
N SER A 292 21.67 -3.62 -3.84
CA SER A 292 22.37 -4.74 -4.48
C SER A 292 21.54 -5.28 -5.62
N ARG A 293 22.17 -5.93 -6.60
CA ARG A 293 21.46 -6.65 -7.66
C ARG A 293 21.37 -8.14 -7.35
N ASP A 294 20.19 -8.71 -7.55
CA ASP A 294 19.93 -10.15 -7.48
C ASP A 294 19.06 -10.56 -8.67
N ASP A 295 19.57 -11.44 -9.54
CA ASP A 295 18.87 -11.94 -10.74
C ASP A 295 18.08 -10.87 -11.53
N ALA A 296 18.74 -9.74 -11.83
CA ALA A 296 18.22 -8.55 -12.52
C ALA A 296 17.25 -7.65 -11.72
N GLN A 297 16.92 -8.00 -10.47
CA GLN A 297 16.17 -7.17 -9.54
C GLN A 297 17.08 -6.33 -8.67
N ILE A 298 16.67 -5.10 -8.38
CA ILE A 298 17.34 -4.21 -7.43
C ILE A 298 16.78 -4.45 -6.03
N LEU A 299 17.63 -4.88 -5.10
CA LEU A 299 17.28 -5.13 -3.71
C LEU A 299 17.68 -3.96 -2.83
N PHE A 300 16.70 -3.35 -2.16
CA PHE A 300 16.95 -2.39 -1.09
C PHE A 300 17.09 -3.10 0.25
N ASP A 301 18.25 -2.95 0.89
CA ASP A 301 18.49 -3.44 2.24
C ASP A 301 18.47 -2.32 3.27
N PRO A 302 17.45 -2.28 4.14
CA PRO A 302 17.35 -1.27 5.18
C PRO A 302 18.27 -1.54 6.39
N ALA A 303 19.08 -2.62 6.42
CA ALA A 303 19.89 -2.98 7.60
C ALA A 303 20.80 -1.83 8.08
N GLN A 304 21.55 -1.20 7.18
CA GLN A 304 22.44 -0.07 7.54
C GLN A 304 21.66 1.17 8.00
N LEU A 305 20.49 1.41 7.39
CA LEU A 305 19.61 2.51 7.75
C LEU A 305 19.08 2.30 9.18
N ILE A 306 18.62 1.09 9.50
CA ILE A 306 18.11 0.75 10.83
C ILE A 306 19.22 0.78 11.88
N ASP A 307 20.42 0.25 11.57
CA ASP A 307 21.58 0.34 12.47
C ASP A 307 21.96 1.81 12.78
N ALA A 308 21.93 2.68 11.76
CA ALA A 308 22.18 4.11 11.96
C ALA A 308 21.11 4.79 12.82
N ILE A 309 19.83 4.46 12.62
CA ILE A 309 18.71 4.93 13.46
C ILE A 309 18.92 4.51 14.93
N ILE A 310 19.34 3.26 15.17
CA ILE A 310 19.56 2.74 16.52
C ILE A 310 20.74 3.44 17.19
N LYS A 311 21.84 3.67 16.46
CA LYS A 311 22.99 4.43 16.96
C LYS A 311 22.60 5.86 17.34
N ASP A 312 21.82 6.55 16.51
CA ASP A 312 21.33 7.90 16.80
C ASP A 312 20.38 7.93 18.01
N MET A 313 19.52 6.92 18.14
CA MET A 313 18.66 6.75 19.30
C MET A 313 19.47 6.56 20.59
N ILE A 314 20.49 5.68 20.57
CA ILE A 314 21.39 5.45 21.72
C ILE A 314 22.18 6.73 22.06
N ALA A 315 22.59 7.50 21.06
CA ALA A 315 23.24 8.80 21.24
C ALA A 315 22.30 9.91 21.74
N GLY A 316 20.99 9.64 21.90
CA GLY A 316 20.01 10.60 22.39
C GLY A 316 19.61 11.66 21.36
N ARG A 317 19.80 11.38 20.05
CA ARG A 317 19.37 12.31 18.99
C ARG A 317 17.85 12.49 19.02
N PRO A 318 17.32 13.71 18.81
CA PRO A 318 15.88 13.94 18.85
C PRO A 318 15.12 13.11 17.81
N VAL A 319 14.02 12.48 18.22
CA VAL A 319 13.13 11.67 17.35
C VAL A 319 12.68 12.42 16.09
N VAL A 320 12.44 13.73 16.20
CA VAL A 320 12.08 14.60 15.07
C VAL A 320 13.12 14.58 13.95
N GLN A 321 14.40 14.58 14.30
CA GLN A 321 15.49 14.53 13.34
C GLN A 321 15.64 13.14 12.74
N ILE A 322 15.57 12.10 13.58
CA ILE A 322 15.70 10.71 13.13
C ILE A 322 14.58 10.35 12.14
N SER A 323 13.34 10.70 12.47
CA SER A 323 12.21 10.50 11.57
C SER A 323 12.36 11.29 10.27
N GLY A 324 12.82 12.55 10.33
CA GLY A 324 13.15 13.32 9.12
C GLY A 324 14.20 12.61 8.25
N CYS A 325 15.29 12.14 8.85
CA CYS A 325 16.36 11.45 8.12
C CYS A 325 15.86 10.15 7.47
N PHE A 326 15.00 9.39 8.17
CA PHE A 326 14.37 8.20 7.63
C PHE A 326 13.56 8.48 6.36
N HIS A 327 12.71 9.52 6.37
CA HIS A 327 11.91 9.89 5.20
C HIS A 327 12.78 10.37 4.03
N VAL A 328 13.83 11.17 4.30
CA VAL A 328 14.79 11.60 3.28
C VAL A 328 15.51 10.40 2.66
N SER A 329 15.92 9.43 3.48
CA SER A 329 16.62 8.22 3.03
C SER A 329 15.76 7.39 2.07
N LEU A 330 14.47 7.21 2.38
CA LEU A 330 13.56 6.51 1.47
C LEU A 330 13.34 7.28 0.16
N ALA A 331 13.22 8.60 0.22
CA ALA A 331 13.07 9.42 -0.98
C ALA A 331 14.31 9.38 -1.88
N GLU A 332 15.51 9.37 -1.30
CA GLU A 332 16.78 9.17 -2.02
C GLU A 332 16.87 7.80 -2.66
N MET A 333 16.53 6.76 -1.90
CA MET A 333 16.52 5.39 -2.41
C MET A 333 15.54 5.22 -3.58
N ILE A 334 14.33 5.81 -3.51
CA ILE A 334 13.37 5.79 -4.62
C ILE A 334 14.00 6.41 -5.88
N GLU A 335 14.65 7.57 -5.74
CA GLU A 335 15.31 8.26 -6.85
C GLU A 335 16.43 7.41 -7.47
N GLU A 336 17.28 6.80 -6.64
CA GLU A 336 18.39 5.97 -7.08
C GLU A 336 17.93 4.71 -7.82
N VAL A 337 16.94 4.00 -7.27
CA VAL A 337 16.36 2.81 -7.91
C VAL A 337 15.68 3.20 -9.23
N CYS A 338 14.90 4.28 -9.27
CA CYS A 338 14.27 4.73 -10.52
C CYS A 338 15.31 5.13 -11.57
N ALA A 339 16.40 5.78 -11.17
CA ALA A 339 17.49 6.14 -12.07
C ALA A 339 18.18 4.90 -12.66
N GLU A 340 18.40 3.86 -11.86
CA GLU A 340 18.97 2.59 -12.30
C GLU A 340 18.01 1.83 -13.24
N VAL A 341 16.72 1.76 -12.92
CA VAL A 341 15.70 1.16 -13.81
C VAL A 341 15.61 1.93 -15.13
N ARG A 342 15.68 3.27 -15.12
CA ARG A 342 15.73 4.07 -16.35
C ARG A 342 16.94 3.73 -17.21
N GLN A 343 18.10 3.48 -16.60
CA GLN A 343 19.30 3.11 -17.37
C GLN A 343 19.15 1.77 -18.09
N SER A 344 18.45 0.80 -17.50
CA SER A 344 18.24 -0.52 -18.13
C SER A 344 17.05 -0.57 -19.09
N THR A 345 15.98 0.19 -18.83
CA THR A 345 14.70 0.11 -19.57
C THR A 345 14.42 1.30 -20.48
N GLY A 346 15.05 2.45 -20.25
CA GLY A 346 14.73 3.72 -20.91
C GLY A 346 13.48 4.43 -20.38
N LEU A 347 12.77 3.89 -19.39
CA LEU A 347 11.54 4.47 -18.86
C LEU A 347 11.78 5.78 -18.11
N SER A 348 10.97 6.80 -18.40
CA SER A 348 11.05 8.13 -17.79
C SER A 348 9.77 8.56 -17.07
N LEU A 349 8.72 7.74 -17.16
CA LEU A 349 7.48 7.89 -16.42
C LEU A 349 7.57 7.09 -15.12
N VAL A 350 7.24 7.72 -14.00
CA VAL A 350 7.19 7.10 -12.68
C VAL A 350 5.80 7.24 -12.10
N VAL A 351 5.24 6.15 -11.57
CA VAL A 351 3.98 6.11 -10.83
C VAL A 351 4.29 5.89 -9.36
N LEU A 352 3.78 6.77 -8.48
CA LEU A 352 3.82 6.56 -7.03
C LEU A 352 2.42 6.12 -6.55
N SER A 353 2.31 4.89 -6.08
CA SER A 353 1.04 4.30 -5.62
C SER A 353 1.25 3.28 -4.49
N GLY A 354 0.16 2.81 -3.87
CA GLY A 354 0.17 2.05 -2.64
C GLY A 354 -0.06 2.91 -1.40
N GLY A 355 -0.56 2.28 -0.34
CA GLY A 355 -1.02 2.96 0.86
C GLY A 355 0.00 3.85 1.56
N VAL A 356 1.31 3.61 1.39
CA VAL A 356 2.39 4.41 1.99
C VAL A 356 2.48 5.82 1.38
N PHE A 357 2.11 6.01 0.11
CA PHE A 357 2.08 7.34 -0.52
C PHE A 357 0.89 8.22 -0.06
N GLN A 358 0.15 7.79 0.95
CA GLN A 358 -0.68 8.70 1.75
C GLN A 358 0.18 9.58 2.69
N ASN A 359 1.44 9.19 2.93
CA ASN A 359 2.43 9.98 3.65
C ASN A 359 2.82 11.21 2.82
N CYS A 360 2.43 12.39 3.29
CA CYS A 360 2.63 13.66 2.60
C CYS A 360 4.11 14.03 2.53
N LEU A 361 4.86 13.76 3.61
CA LEU A 361 6.28 14.09 3.67
C LEU A 361 7.09 13.28 2.65
N LEU A 362 6.94 11.94 2.66
CA LEU A 362 7.63 11.05 1.74
C LEU A 362 7.24 11.38 0.29
N THR A 363 5.95 11.53 0.00
CA THR A 363 5.47 11.81 -1.36
C THR A 363 6.03 13.13 -1.88
N ARG A 364 6.03 14.19 -1.06
CA ARG A 364 6.62 15.49 -1.42
C ARG A 364 8.13 15.37 -1.70
N MET A 365 8.86 14.66 -0.85
CA MET A 365 10.31 14.49 -1.01
C MET A 365 10.65 13.64 -2.24
N ALA A 366 9.94 12.53 -2.47
CA ALA A 366 10.15 11.66 -3.61
C ALA A 366 9.81 12.37 -4.93
N LEU A 367 8.67 13.06 -4.99
CA LEU A 367 8.24 13.81 -6.17
C LEU A 367 9.27 14.88 -6.54
N ALA A 368 9.69 15.72 -5.58
CA ALA A 368 10.66 16.78 -5.84
C ALA A 368 12.01 16.25 -6.35
N ARG A 369 12.47 15.10 -5.83
CA ARG A 369 13.71 14.44 -6.25
C ARG A 369 13.60 13.86 -7.66
N LEU A 370 12.56 13.07 -7.91
CA LEU A 370 12.33 12.44 -9.21
C LEU A 370 12.17 13.48 -10.32
N GLU A 371 11.39 14.55 -10.10
CA GLU A 371 11.23 15.63 -11.07
C GLU A 371 12.55 16.37 -11.33
N LYS A 372 13.34 16.63 -10.28
CA LYS A 372 14.68 17.22 -10.44
C LYS A 372 15.62 16.32 -11.24
N SER A 373 15.46 15.01 -11.13
CA SER A 373 16.18 14.00 -11.92
C SER A 373 15.60 13.73 -13.32
N GLY A 374 14.61 14.54 -13.73
CA GLY A 374 14.05 14.55 -15.09
C GLY A 374 12.98 13.51 -15.34
N PHE A 375 12.39 12.91 -14.30
CA PHE A 375 11.25 12.01 -14.45
C PHE A 375 9.93 12.77 -14.56
N LYS A 376 8.99 12.24 -15.34
CA LYS A 376 7.58 12.61 -15.27
C LYS A 376 6.94 11.75 -14.18
N VAL A 377 6.32 12.36 -13.17
CA VAL A 377 5.77 11.62 -12.02
C VAL A 377 4.25 11.71 -12.03
N LEU A 378 3.59 10.56 -11.89
CA LEU A 378 2.14 10.44 -11.69
C LEU A 378 1.85 10.00 -10.26
N THR A 379 0.95 10.73 -9.63
CA THR A 379 0.35 10.39 -8.34
C THR A 379 -1.16 10.37 -8.49
N HIS A 380 -1.81 9.62 -7.63
CA HIS A 380 -3.26 9.59 -7.54
C HIS A 380 -3.90 10.96 -7.24
N SER A 381 -5.14 11.14 -7.66
CA SER A 381 -6.00 12.29 -7.32
C SER A 381 -7.47 11.88 -7.22
N LEU A 382 -8.02 11.26 -8.27
CA LEU A 382 -9.44 10.90 -8.35
C LEU A 382 -9.76 9.58 -7.66
N VAL A 383 -8.77 8.71 -7.54
CA VAL A 383 -8.88 7.42 -6.87
C VAL A 383 -7.81 7.35 -5.78
N PRO A 384 -8.08 6.76 -4.60
CA PRO A 384 -7.08 6.66 -3.56
C PRO A 384 -5.88 5.80 -3.97
N PRO A 385 -4.65 6.14 -3.51
CA PRO A 385 -3.46 5.29 -3.68
C PRO A 385 -3.47 4.07 -2.77
N ASN A 386 -4.41 4.00 -1.81
CA ASN A 386 -4.63 2.82 -0.97
C ASN A 386 -5.57 1.83 -1.66
N ASP A 387 -5.84 0.69 -1.01
CA ASP A 387 -6.71 -0.39 -1.48
C ASP A 387 -8.08 0.04 -2.04
N GLY A 388 -8.60 1.21 -1.63
CA GLY A 388 -9.81 1.78 -2.21
C GLY A 388 -9.71 2.09 -3.71
N GLY A 389 -8.51 2.10 -4.27
CA GLY A 389 -8.24 2.26 -5.70
C GLY A 389 -7.94 1.00 -6.50
N ILE A 390 -7.73 -0.15 -5.84
CA ILE A 390 -7.35 -1.42 -6.49
C ILE A 390 -8.38 -1.88 -7.52
N SER A 391 -9.68 -1.69 -7.25
CA SER A 391 -10.74 -2.14 -8.15
C SER A 391 -10.70 -1.46 -9.52
N LEU A 392 -10.22 -0.22 -9.63
CA LEU A 392 -10.03 0.43 -10.93
C LEU A 392 -8.94 -0.27 -11.73
N GLY A 393 -7.78 -0.52 -11.13
CA GLY A 393 -6.67 -1.22 -11.77
C GLY A 393 -7.05 -2.62 -12.25
N GLN A 394 -7.71 -3.39 -11.38
CA GLN A 394 -8.25 -4.70 -11.73
C GLN A 394 -9.22 -4.65 -12.91
N ALA A 395 -10.09 -3.64 -12.94
CA ALA A 395 -11.09 -3.48 -13.99
C ALA A 395 -10.46 -3.22 -15.36
N VAL A 396 -9.47 -2.32 -15.43
CA VAL A 396 -8.79 -2.00 -16.70
C VAL A 396 -7.91 -3.15 -17.19
N ILE A 397 -7.19 -3.83 -16.28
CA ILE A 397 -6.37 -5.00 -16.64
C ILE A 397 -7.23 -6.13 -17.23
N ALA A 398 -8.39 -6.40 -16.62
CA ALA A 398 -9.26 -7.49 -17.06
C ALA A 398 -10.19 -7.15 -18.24
N ALA A 399 -10.33 -5.86 -18.55
CA ALA A 399 -11.13 -5.38 -19.69
C ALA A 399 -10.40 -5.50 -21.03
N ASN A 400 -9.06 -5.60 -21.00
CA ASN A 400 -8.21 -5.78 -22.18
C ASN A 400 -8.36 -7.15 -22.84
#